data_AF-A0A417U957-F1
#
_entry.id   AF-A0A417U957-F1
#
_cell.length_a   1.000
_cell.length_b   1.000
_cell.length_c   1.000
_cell.angle_alpha   90.00
_cell.angle_beta   90.00
_cell.angle_gamma   90.00
#
_symmetry.space_group_name_H-M   'P 1'
#
loop_
_entity.id
_entity.type
_entity.pdbx_description
1 polymer ?
#
loop_
_entity_poly.entity_id
_entity_poly.type
_entity_poly.pdbx_seq_one_letter_code
_entity_poly.pdbx_strand_id
1 'polypeptide(L)'
;MWYKDENHDSYTYIAISNDLYHWDVCGKEIDYNSHEEPNVFELGGKKWMITDEWNGLGVYETQDYTHWERQGYILLYASEFSQ
;
A
#
# COMPACT_ATOMS: atom_id res chain seq x y z
N MET A 1 -0.90 -3.08 11.32
CA MET A 1 -1.35 -3.94 10.21
C MET A 1 -1.90 -3.03 9.14
N TRP A 2 -1.39 -3.18 7.92
CA TRP A 2 -1.98 -2.56 6.74
C TRP A 2 -2.95 -3.56 6.12
N TYR A 3 -4.15 -3.10 5.77
CA TYR A 3 -5.20 -3.96 5.23
C TYR A 3 -6.05 -3.19 4.22
N LYS A 4 -6.65 -3.92 3.28
CA LYS A 4 -7.62 -3.35 2.32
C LYS A 4 -8.98 -3.20 2.99
N ASP A 5 -9.58 -2.02 2.85
CA ASP A 5 -10.94 -1.76 3.32
C ASP A 5 -11.94 -1.65 2.16
N GLU A 6 -12.70 -2.72 1.91
CA GLU A 6 -13.67 -2.79 0.80
C GLU A 6 -14.84 -1.81 0.95
N ASN A 7 -15.18 -1.42 2.17
CA ASN A 7 -16.26 -0.46 2.41
C ASN A 7 -15.82 1.00 2.18
N HIS A 8 -14.51 1.24 2.05
CA HIS A 8 -13.91 2.55 1.90
C HIS A 8 -12.99 2.61 0.67
N ASP A 9 -13.62 2.42 -0.50
CA ASP A 9 -13.00 2.54 -1.83
C ASP A 9 -11.86 1.53 -2.11
N SER A 10 -11.73 0.46 -1.31
CA SER A 10 -10.64 -0.52 -1.42
C SER A 10 -9.25 0.11 -1.33
N TYR A 11 -9.10 1.07 -0.42
CA TYR A 11 -7.81 1.65 -0.07
C TYR A 11 -7.13 0.87 1.06
N THR A 12 -5.84 1.13 1.27
CA THR A 12 -5.13 0.60 2.43
C THR A 12 -5.40 1.47 3.65
N TYR A 13 -5.85 0.80 4.70
CA TYR A 13 -6.04 1.34 6.04
C TYR A 13 -5.04 0.71 7.01
N ILE A 14 -4.88 1.35 8.17
CA ILE A 14 -4.02 0.86 9.24
C ILE A 14 -4.82 0.58 10.52
N ALA A 15 -4.51 -0.55 11.14
CA ALA A 15 -4.91 -0.88 12.50
C ALA A 15 -3.69 -1.23 13.34
N ILE A 16 -3.63 -0.77 14.59
CA ILE A 16 -2.53 -1.01 15.52
C ILE A 16 -2.99 -1.96 16.62
N SER A 17 -2.11 -2.86 17.05
CA SER A 17 -2.35 -3.77 18.17
C SER A 17 -1.06 -4.00 18.94
N ASN A 18 -1.18 -4.13 20.26
CA ASN A 18 -0.09 -4.51 21.14
C ASN A 18 -0.08 -6.01 21.49
N ASP A 19 -1.16 -6.74 21.18
CA ASP A 19 -1.33 -8.15 21.57
C ASP A 19 -1.81 -9.08 20.43
N LEU A 20 -2.07 -8.53 19.24
CA LEU A 20 -2.62 -9.20 18.05
C LEU A 20 -4.09 -9.68 18.18
N TYR A 21 -4.76 -9.41 19.30
CA TYR A 21 -6.16 -9.77 19.54
C TYR A 21 -7.08 -8.56 19.54
N HIS A 22 -6.62 -7.44 20.11
CA HIS A 22 -7.36 -6.18 20.14
C HIS A 22 -6.71 -5.19 19.18
N TRP A 23 -7.51 -4.61 18.29
CA TRP A 23 -7.02 -3.76 17.21
C TRP A 23 -7.73 -2.41 17.25
N ASP A 24 -6.94 -1.33 17.25
CA ASP A 24 -7.41 0.04 17.10
C ASP A 24 -7.29 0.44 15.63
N VAL A 25 -8.42 0.69 14.96
CA VAL A 25 -8.44 1.22 13.59
C VAL A 25 -8.03 2.69 13.62
N CYS A 26 -6.93 3.05 12.97
CA CYS A 26 -6.41 4.43 13.01
C CYS A 26 -6.85 5.27 11.81
N GLY A 27 -7.09 4.64 10.65
CA GLY A 27 -7.61 5.32 9.47
C GLY A 27 -6.91 4.90 8.17
N LYS A 28 -7.09 5.75 7.16
CA LYS A 28 -6.60 5.54 5.80
C LYS A 28 -5.10 5.85 5.72
N GLU A 29 -4.35 4.95 5.09
CA GLU A 29 -2.89 5.04 4.99
C GLU A 29 -2.44 5.52 3.60
N ILE A 30 -2.94 4.89 2.53
CA ILE A 30 -2.70 5.31 1.14
C ILE A 30 -4.00 5.25 0.35
N ASP A 31 -4.20 6.21 -0.56
CA ASP A 31 -5.49 6.46 -1.20
C ASP A 31 -5.40 6.89 -2.68
N TYR A 32 -4.29 6.60 -3.34
CA TYR A 32 -4.08 7.01 -4.73
C TYR A 32 -5.13 6.42 -5.69
N ASN A 33 -5.45 5.14 -5.54
CA ASN A 33 -6.49 4.40 -6.27
C ASN A 33 -6.91 3.15 -5.48
N SER A 34 -8.03 2.53 -5.86
CA SER A 34 -8.44 1.22 -5.32
C SER A 34 -7.39 0.17 -5.66
N HIS A 35 -7.08 -0.72 -4.72
CA HIS A 35 -6.04 -1.74 -4.87
C HIS A 35 -6.23 -2.94 -3.94
N GLU A 36 -5.40 -3.96 -4.13
CA GLU A 36 -5.34 -5.17 -3.32
C GLU A 36 -3.97 -5.34 -2.65
N GLU A 37 -3.94 -6.21 -1.65
CA GLU A 37 -2.73 -6.82 -1.10
C GLU A 37 -1.59 -5.82 -0.73
N PRO A 38 -1.79 -4.93 0.27
CA PRO A 38 -0.68 -4.11 0.77
C PRO A 38 0.38 -4.99 1.44
N ASN A 39 1.52 -5.16 0.78
CA ASN A 39 2.64 -5.95 1.27
C ASN A 39 3.79 -5.03 1.69
N VAL A 40 4.12 -5.04 2.98
CA VAL A 40 5.07 -4.10 3.60
C VAL A 40 6.34 -4.82 4.05
N PHE A 41 7.50 -4.37 3.61
CA PHE A 41 8.79 -4.97 3.93
C PHE A 41 9.96 -3.98 3.89
N GLU A 42 11.09 -4.36 4.49
CA GLU A 42 12.34 -3.60 4.40
C GLU A 42 13.30 -4.25 3.39
N LEU A 43 13.89 -3.44 2.52
CA LEU A 43 14.91 -3.87 1.56
C LEU A 43 15.86 -2.71 1.24
N GLY A 44 17.17 -2.96 1.36
CA GLY A 44 18.20 -1.97 1.01
C GLY A 44 18.21 -0.73 1.92
N GLY A 45 17.80 -0.87 3.18
CA GLY A 45 17.69 0.25 4.13
C GLY A 45 16.48 1.15 3.93
N LYS A 46 15.55 0.75 3.06
CA LYS A 46 14.28 1.44 2.77
C LYS A 46 13.10 0.57 3.17
N LYS A 47 11.97 1.22 3.46
CA LYS A 47 10.70 0.57 3.79
C LYS A 47 9.78 0.71 2.59
N TRP A 48 9.22 -0.40 2.15
CA TRP A 48 8.44 -0.48 0.93
C TRP A 48 7.03 -0.98 1.24
N MET A 49 6.05 -0.44 0.52
CA MET A 49 4.72 -1.02 0.39
C MET A 49 4.48 -1.28 -1.10
N ILE A 50 4.06 -2.49 -1.41
CA ILE A 50 3.66 -2.91 -2.75
C ILE A 50 2.17 -3.23 -2.72
N THR A 51 1.44 -2.75 -3.72
CA THR A 51 0.00 -2.99 -3.90
C THR A 51 -0.28 -3.55 -5.28
N ASP A 52 -1.29 -4.41 -5.43
CA ASP A 52 -1.80 -4.80 -6.75
C ASP A 52 -2.87 -3.79 -7.18
N GLU A 53 -2.59 -3.04 -8.25
CA GLU A 53 -3.47 -1.99 -8.80
C GLU A 53 -4.17 -2.45 -10.11
N TRP A 54 -4.16 -3.76 -10.40
CA TRP A 54 -4.74 -4.42 -11.60
C TRP A 54 -4.23 -3.93 -12.96
N ASN A 55 -3.25 -3.04 -12.97
CA ASN A 55 -2.54 -2.55 -14.15
C ASN A 55 -1.02 -2.71 -14.02
N GLY A 56 -0.57 -3.33 -12.93
CA GLY A 56 0.80 -3.41 -12.45
C GLY A 56 0.79 -3.36 -10.91
N LEU A 57 1.98 -3.35 -10.31
CA LEU A 57 2.11 -3.22 -8.86
C LEU A 57 2.52 -1.79 -8.50
N GLY A 58 1.72 -1.12 -7.67
CA GLY A 58 2.04 0.18 -7.11
C GLY A 58 3.21 0.07 -6.13
N VAL A 59 4.13 1.04 -6.17
CA VAL A 59 5.30 1.07 -5.30
C VAL A 59 5.28 2.33 -4.44
N TYR A 60 5.42 2.15 -3.14
CA TYR A 60 5.51 3.23 -2.17
C TYR A 60 6.74 3.05 -1.28
N GLU A 61 7.39 4.15 -0.92
CA GLU A 61 8.52 4.19 0.00
C GLU A 61 8.16 5.05 1.22
N THR A 62 8.67 4.69 2.40
CA THR A 62 8.55 5.54 3.59
C THR A 62 9.81 5.49 4.44
N GLN A 63 9.95 6.47 5.33
CA GLN A 63 10.97 6.49 6.38
C GLN A 63 10.41 6.11 7.76
N ASP A 64 9.09 6.15 7.97
CA ASP A 64 8.48 6.09 9.30
C ASP A 64 7.23 5.20 9.43
N TYR A 65 6.89 4.44 8.38
CA TYR A 65 5.74 3.53 8.35
C TYR A 65 4.37 4.23 8.37
N THR A 66 4.27 5.53 8.06
CA THR A 66 2.97 6.19 7.94
C THR A 66 2.90 7.26 6.85
N HIS A 67 4.04 7.86 6.46
CA HIS A 67 4.10 8.79 5.34
C HIS A 67 4.69 8.11 4.12
N TRP A 68 3.82 7.58 3.26
CA TRP A 68 4.19 6.81 2.07
C TRP A 68 4.28 7.69 0.83
N GLU A 69 5.45 7.72 0.21
CA GLU A 69 5.72 8.42 -1.04
C GLU A 69 5.61 7.45 -2.22
N ARG A 70 4.73 7.74 -3.17
CA ARG A 70 4.55 6.92 -4.36
C ARG A 70 5.74 7.03 -5.31
N GLN A 71 6.30 5.88 -5.70
CA GLN A 71 7.47 5.77 -6.57
C GLN A 71 7.11 5.36 -8.01
N GLY A 72 5.83 5.08 -8.28
CA GLY A 72 5.32 4.64 -9.57
C GLY A 72 4.90 3.17 -9.53
N TYR A 73 5.16 2.46 -10.62
CA TYR A 73 4.76 1.06 -10.79
C TYR A 73 5.92 0.16 -11.15
N ILE A 74 5.80 -1.12 -10.81
CA ILE A 74 6.56 -2.22 -11.41
C ILE A 74 5.58 -3.19 -12.09
N LEU A 75 6.07 -3.98 -13.05
CA LEU A 75 5.27 -4.98 -13.76
C LEU A 75 4.02 -4.41 -14.47
N LEU A 76 4.09 -3.15 -14.93
CA LEU A 76 3.03 -2.55 -15.75
C LEU A 76 2.73 -3.39 -16.99
N TYR A 77 1.44 -3.54 -17.32
CA TYR A 77 1.06 -4.12 -18.61
C TYR A 77 1.37 -3.13 -19.74
N ALA A 78 1.89 -3.65 -20.85
CA ALA A 78 2.46 -2.86 -21.94
C ALA A 78 1.45 -2.06 -22.81
N SER A 79 0.21 -1.83 -22.37
CA SER A 79 -0.80 -1.12 -23.17
C SER A 79 -0.66 0.41 -23.17
N GLU A 80 0.20 0.99 -22.33
CA GLU A 80 0.39 2.46 -22.25
C GLU A 80 1.79 2.94 -22.68
N PHE A 81 2.52 2.15 -23.47
CA PHE A 81 3.70 2.64 -24.20
C PHE A 81 3.34 3.24 -25.59
N SER A 82 2.12 3.76 -25.77
CA SER A 82 1.85 4.69 -26.86
C SER A 82 2.22 6.10 -26.41
N GLN A 83 3.27 6.63 -27.04
CA GLN A 83 3.79 8.00 -26.89
C GLN A 83 2.71 9.08 -27.01
#